data_AF-A0A0M9E338-F1
#
_entry.id   AF-A0A0M9E338-F1
#
_cell.length_a   1.000
_cell.length_b   1.000
_cell.length_c   1.000
_cell.angle_alpha   90.00
_cell.angle_beta   90.00
_cell.angle_gamma   90.00
#
_symmetry.space_group_name_H-M   'P 1'
#
loop_
_entity.id
_entity.type
_entity.pdbx_description
1 polymer ?
#
loop_
_entity_poly.entity_id
_entity_poly.type
_entity_poly.pdbx_seq_one_letter_code
_entity_poly.pdbx_strand_id
1 'polypeptide(L)'
;IIGGGFENSFMVNKEENFISDKFLSFINPIQQKIPGTLLVLYDACGSGNFIINLSSTEWENRILISSTNINEQACFSAGGNISFSTFFWNNIYEGINVYDAFINAKKSIEVISRSSGIIQNPCIETNGDRECDTGSLENSIAKKYNIGTGIQDASFDITISSVSPKQGIGNSISAQITAVVTSLSNTDSVWAIIMPPDQEIPPNDLSDACEKNLPSIQLTTNSNPNIYSGIYDNFIDGGIYQIVLYAVDDKGKLSSPKYTKIIKPDNYENDNTLDNAWAIWLNKEQEHNLYFSGDVDWLYFYALAGETYEISAFHAGDDCDLKLEVYKPD
;
A
#
# COMPACT_ATOMS: atom_id res chain seq x y z
N ILE A 1 13.84 -1.35 -14.24
CA ILE A 1 14.95 -1.06 -13.31
C ILE A 1 14.36 -1.13 -11.90
N ILE A 2 15.01 -1.81 -10.97
CA ILE A 2 14.59 -1.94 -9.57
C ILE A 2 15.81 -1.62 -8.69
N GLY A 3 15.64 -0.85 -7.61
CA GLY A 3 16.68 -0.61 -6.60
C GLY A 3 16.75 0.83 -6.09
N GLY A 4 17.75 1.13 -5.25
CA GLY A 4 17.95 2.46 -4.65
C GLY A 4 17.99 3.58 -5.69
N GLY A 5 17.08 4.54 -5.56
CA GLY A 5 17.00 5.74 -6.39
C GLY A 5 17.43 6.97 -5.63
N PHE A 6 18.17 7.84 -6.31
CA PHE A 6 18.49 9.18 -5.85
C PHE A 6 17.91 10.21 -6.83
N GLU A 7 17.98 11.48 -6.46
CA GLU A 7 17.65 12.56 -7.38
C GLU A 7 18.43 12.40 -8.71
N ASN A 8 17.70 12.19 -9.81
CA ASN A 8 18.21 12.05 -11.17
C ASN A 8 19.20 10.89 -11.42
N SER A 9 19.30 9.90 -10.53
CA SER A 9 20.17 8.74 -10.75
C SER A 9 19.64 7.46 -10.11
N PHE A 10 20.07 6.32 -10.64
CA PHE A 10 19.85 5.02 -10.03
C PHE A 10 21.17 4.35 -9.66
N MET A 11 21.17 3.56 -8.58
CA MET A 11 22.30 2.73 -8.21
C MET A 11 22.42 1.53 -9.15
N VAL A 12 23.58 1.35 -9.77
CA VAL A 12 23.91 0.14 -10.54
C VAL A 12 24.50 -0.92 -9.60
N ASN A 13 25.32 -0.47 -8.65
CA ASN A 13 25.91 -1.24 -7.58
C ASN A 13 26.25 -0.31 -6.40
N LYS A 14 26.93 -0.81 -5.37
CA LYS A 14 27.24 -0.04 -4.16
C LYS A 14 28.17 1.17 -4.39
N GLU A 15 28.86 1.22 -5.52
CA GLU A 15 29.91 2.21 -5.81
C GLU A 15 29.60 3.05 -7.07
N GLU A 16 28.58 2.66 -7.84
CA GLU A 16 28.25 3.28 -9.12
C GLU A 16 26.81 3.77 -9.16
N ASN A 17 26.66 5.08 -9.37
CA ASN A 17 25.40 5.73 -9.69
C ASN A 17 25.35 6.09 -11.16
N PHE A 18 24.18 5.93 -11.76
CA PHE A 18 23.96 6.17 -13.17
C PHE A 18 22.90 7.27 -13.37
N ILE A 19 23.34 8.40 -13.89
CA ILE A 19 22.51 9.61 -14.04
C ILE A 19 21.59 9.55 -15.26
N SER A 20 20.46 10.25 -15.21
CA SER A 20 19.43 10.27 -16.25
C SER A 20 19.95 10.77 -17.60
N ASP A 21 20.80 11.79 -17.64
CA ASP A 21 21.35 12.34 -18.89
C ASP A 21 22.22 11.31 -19.63
N LYS A 22 23.03 10.58 -18.85
CA LYS A 22 23.85 9.50 -19.38
C LYS A 22 22.94 8.39 -19.90
N PHE A 23 21.88 8.03 -19.18
CA PHE A 23 20.90 7.04 -19.65
C PHE A 23 20.16 7.47 -20.92
N LEU A 24 19.78 8.74 -21.01
CA LEU A 24 19.15 9.33 -22.18
C LEU A 24 20.04 9.16 -23.43
N SER A 25 21.35 9.37 -23.27
CA SER A 25 22.33 9.16 -24.34
C SER A 25 22.44 7.71 -24.83
N PHE A 26 22.06 6.73 -23.98
CA PHE A 26 21.99 5.32 -24.38
C PHE A 26 20.66 4.96 -25.04
N ILE A 27 19.53 5.46 -24.54
CA ILE A 27 18.21 5.06 -25.04
C ILE A 27 17.81 5.77 -26.33
N ASN A 28 18.25 7.01 -26.57
CA ASN A 28 17.93 7.75 -27.80
C ASN A 28 18.41 7.01 -29.06
N PRO A 29 19.69 6.56 -29.17
CA PRO A 29 20.14 5.81 -30.33
C PRO A 29 19.48 4.43 -30.48
N ILE A 30 19.05 3.82 -29.36
CA ILE A 30 18.36 2.52 -29.38
C ILE A 30 16.95 2.69 -29.96
N GLN A 31 16.20 3.70 -29.51
CA GLN A 31 14.84 3.97 -30.00
C GLN A 31 14.80 4.17 -31.52
N GLN A 32 15.82 4.83 -32.10
CA GLN A 32 15.91 5.01 -33.55
C GLN A 32 16.21 3.72 -34.33
N LYS A 33 16.67 2.65 -33.66
CA LYS A 33 17.09 1.40 -34.29
C LYS A 33 16.12 0.24 -34.07
N ILE A 34 15.34 0.27 -33.00
CA ILE A 34 14.40 -0.81 -32.70
C ILE A 34 13.08 -0.58 -33.46
N PRO A 35 12.49 -1.60 -34.07
CA PRO A 35 11.10 -1.54 -34.48
C PRO A 35 10.19 -1.59 -33.24
N GLY A 36 9.17 -0.73 -33.19
CA GLY A 36 8.16 -0.75 -32.13
C GLY A 36 8.40 0.28 -31.02
N THR A 37 7.93 -0.05 -29.82
CA THR A 37 7.85 0.87 -28.68
C THR A 37 8.94 0.56 -27.65
N LEU A 38 9.65 1.59 -27.21
CA LEU A 38 10.57 1.52 -26.08
C LEU A 38 9.80 1.77 -24.77
N LEU A 39 9.67 0.75 -23.92
CA LEU A 39 9.17 0.91 -22.56
C LEU A 39 10.34 1.01 -21.56
N VAL A 40 10.33 2.05 -20.72
CA VAL A 40 11.20 2.15 -19.54
C VAL A 40 10.32 2.16 -18.32
N LEU A 41 10.47 1.14 -17.46
CA LEU A 41 9.85 1.10 -16.14
C LEU A 41 10.95 1.20 -15.08
N TYR A 42 10.82 2.16 -14.17
CA TYR A 42 11.70 2.31 -13.02
C TYR A 42 10.91 2.21 -11.72
N ASP A 43 11.17 1.15 -10.96
CA ASP A 43 10.58 0.92 -9.65
C ASP A 43 11.62 1.21 -8.56
N ALA A 44 11.52 2.39 -7.95
CA ALA A 44 12.47 2.91 -6.97
C ALA A 44 11.94 4.21 -6.34
N CYS A 45 12.51 4.61 -5.21
CA CYS A 45 12.23 5.92 -4.62
C CYS A 45 12.67 7.05 -5.53
N GLY A 46 11.88 8.11 -5.56
CA GLY A 46 12.11 9.26 -6.43
C GLY A 46 12.24 8.86 -7.90
N SER A 47 11.70 7.71 -8.31
CA SER A 47 11.81 7.23 -9.70
C SER A 47 11.22 8.22 -10.70
N GLY A 48 10.22 9.01 -10.28
CA GLY A 48 9.69 10.14 -11.04
C GLY A 48 10.75 11.18 -11.43
N ASN A 49 11.69 11.51 -10.54
CA ASN A 49 12.79 12.46 -10.85
C ASN A 49 13.67 11.94 -11.99
N PHE A 50 13.95 10.64 -12.00
CA PHE A 50 14.79 10.03 -13.01
C PHE A 50 14.06 9.91 -14.35
N ILE A 51 12.84 9.37 -14.32
CA ILE A 51 12.06 9.04 -15.52
C ILE A 51 11.69 10.31 -16.30
N ILE A 52 11.30 11.41 -15.63
CA ILE A 52 10.85 12.62 -16.32
C ILE A 52 11.96 13.29 -17.14
N ASN A 53 13.22 13.14 -16.71
CA ASN A 53 14.38 13.61 -17.47
C ASN A 53 14.65 12.78 -18.72
N LEU A 54 14.05 11.60 -18.85
CA LEU A 54 14.13 10.79 -20.05
C LEU A 54 13.13 11.25 -21.12
N SER A 55 12.29 12.24 -20.86
CA SER A 55 11.37 12.78 -21.86
C SER A 55 12.09 13.59 -22.93
N SER A 56 11.79 13.29 -24.19
CA SER A 56 12.44 13.85 -25.39
C SER A 56 11.41 14.44 -26.34
N THR A 57 11.76 15.52 -27.05
CA THR A 57 10.92 16.13 -28.09
C THR A 57 10.84 15.30 -29.38
N GLU A 58 11.72 14.31 -29.57
CA GLU A 58 11.64 13.30 -30.64
C GLU A 58 10.80 12.09 -30.20
N TRP A 59 9.61 12.37 -29.67
CA TRP A 59 8.75 11.38 -29.01
C TRP A 59 7.96 10.54 -30.03
N GLU A 60 8.60 9.54 -30.62
CA GLU A 60 7.89 8.52 -31.38
C GLU A 60 8.10 7.15 -30.73
N ASN A 61 7.08 6.65 -30.04
CA ASN A 61 7.02 5.30 -29.46
C ASN A 61 7.91 5.06 -28.21
N ARG A 62 7.90 5.98 -27.23
CA ARG A 62 8.48 5.74 -25.89
C ARG A 62 7.38 5.73 -24.83
N ILE A 63 7.41 4.78 -23.90
CA ILE A 63 6.56 4.79 -22.71
C ILE A 63 7.48 4.82 -21.51
N LEU A 64 7.20 5.73 -20.59
CA LEU A 64 7.99 5.95 -19.40
C LEU A 64 7.09 5.73 -18.17
N ILE A 65 7.48 4.81 -17.29
CA ILE A 65 6.73 4.48 -16.07
C ILE A 65 7.67 4.58 -14.87
N SER A 66 7.22 5.29 -13.85
CA SER A 66 7.84 5.38 -12.53
C SER A 66 6.91 4.82 -11.47
N SER A 67 7.44 4.13 -10.47
CA SER A 67 6.64 3.62 -9.35
C SER A 67 6.31 4.67 -8.29
N THR A 68 6.92 5.84 -8.38
CA THR A 68 6.73 6.96 -7.45
C THR A 68 6.70 8.27 -8.24
N ASN A 69 6.14 9.32 -7.65
CA ASN A 69 6.35 10.67 -8.12
C ASN A 69 7.72 11.18 -7.67
N ILE A 70 7.98 12.46 -7.93
CA ILE A 70 9.15 13.21 -7.46
C ILE A 70 9.20 13.17 -5.92
N ASN A 71 10.37 12.81 -5.37
CA ASN A 71 10.67 12.81 -3.92
C ASN A 71 9.76 11.93 -3.05
N GLU A 72 9.20 10.86 -3.62
CA GLU A 72 8.38 9.88 -2.90
C GLU A 72 9.12 8.58 -2.62
N GLN A 73 8.63 7.84 -1.61
CA GLN A 73 9.15 6.52 -1.25
C GLN A 73 8.54 5.42 -2.11
N ALA A 74 9.26 4.30 -2.25
CA ALA A 74 8.77 3.10 -2.89
C ALA A 74 8.56 1.98 -1.86
N CYS A 75 7.40 1.34 -1.90
CA CYS A 75 7.10 0.19 -1.08
C CYS A 75 7.67 -1.08 -1.72
N PHE A 76 8.67 -1.67 -1.07
CA PHE A 76 9.16 -3.02 -1.32
C PHE A 76 8.92 -3.83 -0.06
N SER A 77 8.03 -4.82 -0.12
CA SER A 77 7.62 -5.58 1.06
C SER A 77 7.44 -7.07 0.73
N ALA A 78 7.31 -7.90 1.78
CA ALA A 78 7.17 -9.36 1.69
C ALA A 78 8.18 -10.02 0.75
N GLY A 79 9.46 -9.67 0.90
CA GLY A 79 10.55 -10.26 0.11
C GLY A 79 10.49 -9.93 -1.39
N GLY A 80 9.87 -8.82 -1.78
CA GLY A 80 9.74 -8.38 -3.18
C GLY A 80 8.42 -8.80 -3.85
N ASN A 81 7.59 -9.59 -3.17
CA ASN A 81 6.25 -9.93 -3.66
C ASN A 81 5.31 -8.72 -3.69
N ILE A 82 5.67 -7.63 -3.02
CA ILE A 82 4.94 -6.36 -3.03
C ILE A 82 5.90 -5.30 -3.55
N SER A 83 5.65 -4.87 -4.76
CA SER A 83 6.24 -3.69 -5.38
C SER A 83 5.32 -3.26 -6.52
N PHE A 84 5.46 -2.01 -6.98
CA PHE A 84 4.70 -1.55 -8.13
C PHE A 84 4.98 -2.42 -9.35
N SER A 85 6.25 -2.76 -9.59
CA SER A 85 6.67 -3.59 -10.71
C SER A 85 6.13 -5.01 -10.60
N THR A 86 6.04 -5.61 -9.41
CA THR A 86 5.42 -6.93 -9.22
C THR A 86 3.96 -6.90 -9.68
N PHE A 87 3.17 -5.90 -9.25
CA PHE A 87 1.78 -5.77 -9.69
C PHE A 87 1.68 -5.48 -11.20
N PHE A 88 2.52 -4.61 -11.72
CA PHE A 88 2.54 -4.27 -13.15
C PHE A 88 2.84 -5.49 -14.01
N TRP A 89 3.92 -6.23 -13.72
CA TRP A 89 4.33 -7.39 -14.50
C TRP A 89 3.34 -8.55 -14.41
N ASN A 90 2.66 -8.73 -13.27
CA ASN A 90 1.57 -9.70 -13.16
C ASN A 90 0.41 -9.35 -14.11
N ASN A 91 0.03 -8.07 -14.22
CA ASN A 91 -0.99 -7.65 -15.19
C ASN A 91 -0.53 -7.88 -16.64
N ILE A 92 0.72 -7.57 -16.96
CA ILE A 92 1.29 -7.85 -18.28
C ILE A 92 1.28 -9.35 -18.61
N TYR A 93 1.62 -10.19 -17.64
CA TYR A 93 1.59 -11.64 -17.78
C TYR A 93 0.17 -12.16 -18.08
N GLU A 94 -0.85 -11.54 -17.50
CA GLU A 94 -2.26 -11.80 -17.80
C GLU A 94 -2.72 -11.24 -19.16
N GLY A 95 -1.81 -10.70 -19.99
CA GLY A 95 -2.13 -10.19 -21.31
C GLY A 95 -2.82 -8.82 -21.31
N ILE A 96 -2.77 -8.09 -20.18
CA ILE A 96 -3.30 -6.74 -20.08
C ILE A 96 -2.35 -5.75 -20.76
N ASN A 97 -2.89 -4.75 -21.46
CA ASN A 97 -2.07 -3.71 -22.10
C ASN A 97 -1.33 -2.85 -21.08
N VAL A 98 -0.28 -2.16 -21.51
CA VAL A 98 0.62 -1.40 -20.62
C VAL A 98 -0.11 -0.36 -19.78
N TYR A 99 -1.07 0.37 -20.36
CA TYR A 99 -1.80 1.38 -19.60
C TYR A 99 -2.71 0.77 -18.53
N ASP A 100 -3.51 -0.23 -18.88
CA ASP A 100 -4.41 -0.87 -17.90
C ASP A 100 -3.61 -1.61 -16.81
N ALA A 101 -2.47 -2.21 -17.17
CA ALA A 101 -1.53 -2.79 -16.21
C ALA A 101 -0.96 -1.73 -15.24
N PHE A 102 -0.59 -0.55 -15.75
CA PHE A 102 -0.17 0.59 -14.94
C PHE A 102 -1.29 1.03 -13.97
N ILE A 103 -2.52 1.21 -14.46
CA ILE A 103 -3.66 1.62 -13.63
C ILE A 103 -3.96 0.59 -12.53
N ASN A 104 -3.91 -0.70 -12.86
CA ASN A 104 -4.14 -1.76 -11.87
C ASN A 104 -3.04 -1.79 -10.81
N ALA A 105 -1.77 -1.69 -11.22
CA ALA A 105 -0.64 -1.59 -10.29
C ALA A 105 -0.71 -0.33 -9.42
N LYS A 106 -1.09 0.82 -9.99
CA LYS A 106 -1.30 2.08 -9.26
C LYS A 106 -2.37 1.93 -8.17
N LYS A 107 -3.51 1.31 -8.48
CA LYS A 107 -4.57 1.02 -7.49
C LYS A 107 -4.08 0.09 -6.38
N SER A 108 -3.28 -0.92 -6.69
CA SER A 108 -2.70 -1.82 -5.67
C SER A 108 -1.77 -1.06 -4.71
N ILE A 109 -0.97 -0.13 -5.24
CA ILE A 109 -0.10 0.73 -4.43
C ILE A 109 -0.92 1.73 -3.61
N GLU A 110 -1.93 2.39 -4.19
CA GLU A 110 -2.79 3.35 -3.47
C GLU A 110 -3.42 2.76 -2.20
N VAL A 111 -3.85 1.49 -2.27
CA VAL A 111 -4.38 0.78 -1.10
C VAL A 111 -3.32 0.69 0.00
N ILE A 112 -2.11 0.27 -0.34
CA ILE A 112 -1.01 0.15 0.63
C ILE A 112 -0.65 1.52 1.19
N SER A 113 -0.58 2.55 0.32
CA SER A 113 -0.28 3.93 0.68
C SER A 113 -1.26 4.49 1.72
N ARG A 114 -2.58 4.40 1.45
CA ARG A 114 -3.64 4.88 2.37
C ARG A 114 -3.60 4.22 3.74
N SER A 115 -3.14 2.97 3.79
CA SER A 115 -3.22 2.15 5.00
C SER A 115 -1.94 2.10 5.82
N SER A 116 -0.81 2.57 5.27
CA SER A 116 0.51 2.48 5.92
C SER A 116 1.20 3.83 6.15
N GLY A 117 0.55 4.94 5.75
CA GLY A 117 1.13 6.29 5.77
C GLY A 117 2.21 6.51 4.71
N ILE A 118 2.45 5.54 3.81
CA ILE A 118 3.37 5.70 2.70
C ILE A 118 2.70 6.56 1.64
N ILE A 119 3.37 7.62 1.18
CA ILE A 119 2.94 8.36 -0.01
C ILE A 119 3.72 7.80 -1.19
N GLN A 120 3.02 7.05 -2.05
CA GLN A 120 3.56 6.52 -3.28
C GLN A 120 2.53 6.67 -4.40
N ASN A 121 2.88 7.48 -5.40
CA ASN A 121 2.06 7.82 -6.55
C ASN A 121 2.79 7.45 -7.84
N PRO A 122 2.59 6.24 -8.38
CA PRO A 122 3.11 5.86 -9.69
C PRO A 122 2.68 6.84 -10.79
N CYS A 123 3.61 7.11 -11.71
CA CYS A 123 3.43 8.04 -12.82
C CYS A 123 3.75 7.37 -14.16
N ILE A 124 2.96 7.70 -15.20
CA ILE A 124 3.24 7.33 -16.58
C ILE A 124 3.37 8.57 -17.48
N GLU A 125 4.36 8.57 -18.38
CA GLU A 125 4.52 9.58 -19.43
C GLU A 125 4.48 8.88 -20.80
N THR A 126 3.61 9.38 -21.69
CA THR A 126 3.34 8.76 -22.99
C THR A 126 3.35 9.72 -24.18
N ASN A 127 3.68 11.01 -23.99
CA ASN A 127 3.50 12.06 -24.99
C ASN A 127 4.70 13.03 -25.12
N GLY A 128 5.74 12.91 -24.31
CA GLY A 128 6.96 13.72 -24.41
C GLY A 128 6.84 15.13 -23.83
N ASP A 129 5.77 15.46 -23.11
CA ASP A 129 5.56 16.79 -22.52
C ASP A 129 6.30 16.99 -21.18
N ARG A 130 6.94 15.94 -20.65
CA ARG A 130 7.63 15.95 -19.35
C ARG A 130 6.67 16.18 -18.18
N GLU A 131 5.41 15.85 -18.33
CA GLU A 131 4.41 15.89 -17.28
C GLU A 131 3.81 14.49 -17.08
N CYS A 132 3.64 14.11 -15.82
CA CYS A 132 3.08 12.82 -15.45
C CYS A 132 1.57 12.78 -15.69
N ASP A 133 1.07 11.64 -16.18
CA ASP A 133 -0.36 11.34 -16.29
C ASP A 133 -1.15 12.39 -17.12
N THR A 134 -0.49 13.08 -18.05
CA THR A 134 -1.08 14.11 -18.92
C THR A 134 -1.45 13.59 -20.31
N GLY A 135 -2.14 14.44 -21.07
CA GLY A 135 -2.64 14.11 -22.40
C GLY A 135 -3.82 13.15 -22.39
N SER A 136 -4.13 12.55 -23.54
CA SER A 136 -5.21 11.56 -23.65
C SER A 136 -4.67 10.15 -23.43
N LEU A 137 -4.53 9.75 -22.16
CA LEU A 137 -3.97 8.45 -21.79
C LEU A 137 -4.77 7.26 -22.38
N GLU A 138 -6.09 7.37 -22.47
CA GLU A 138 -6.94 6.36 -23.14
C GLU A 138 -6.66 6.21 -24.63
N ASN A 139 -6.10 7.23 -25.29
CA ASN A 139 -5.68 7.19 -26.69
C ASN A 139 -4.17 7.01 -26.87
N SER A 140 -3.42 6.91 -25.76
CA SER A 140 -1.96 6.82 -25.76
C SER A 140 -1.45 5.54 -26.42
N ILE A 141 -0.17 5.56 -26.75
CA ILE A 141 0.55 4.36 -27.17
C ILE A 141 0.52 3.26 -26.10
N ALA A 142 0.47 3.60 -24.81
CA ALA A 142 0.43 2.62 -23.72
C ALA A 142 -0.86 1.80 -23.70
N LYS A 143 -2.01 2.41 -24.04
CA LYS A 143 -3.29 1.69 -24.14
C LYS A 143 -3.32 0.67 -25.29
N LYS A 144 -2.60 0.98 -26.37
CA LYS A 144 -2.56 0.18 -27.60
C LYS A 144 -1.43 -0.86 -27.60
N TYR A 145 -0.51 -0.78 -26.64
CA TYR A 145 0.70 -1.59 -26.62
C TYR A 145 0.56 -2.73 -25.61
N ASN A 146 0.73 -3.95 -26.12
CA ASN A 146 0.84 -5.17 -25.33
C ASN A 146 2.30 -5.64 -25.37
N ILE A 147 2.81 -6.06 -24.21
CA ILE A 147 4.08 -6.79 -24.15
C ILE A 147 3.73 -8.27 -24.34
N GLY A 148 4.31 -8.89 -25.36
CA GLY A 148 3.92 -10.25 -25.76
C GLY A 148 2.67 -10.28 -26.65
N THR A 149 1.88 -11.35 -26.56
CA THR A 149 0.74 -11.59 -27.46
C THR A 149 -0.53 -10.83 -27.07
N GLY A 150 -0.62 -10.32 -25.84
CA GLY A 150 -1.83 -9.67 -25.31
C GLY A 150 -3.05 -10.58 -25.23
N ILE A 151 -2.83 -11.90 -25.23
CA ILE A 151 -3.90 -12.89 -25.07
C ILE A 151 -4.20 -12.96 -23.58
N GLN A 152 -5.37 -12.46 -23.18
CA GLN A 152 -5.89 -12.68 -21.85
C GLN A 152 -6.40 -14.13 -21.78
N ASP A 153 -5.73 -14.95 -21.00
CA ASP A 153 -6.20 -16.30 -20.74
C ASP A 153 -7.37 -16.21 -19.75
N ALA A 154 -8.57 -16.60 -20.19
CA ALA A 154 -9.74 -16.71 -19.33
C ALA A 154 -9.64 -17.91 -18.37
N SER A 155 -8.51 -18.63 -18.36
CA SER A 155 -8.29 -19.75 -17.46
C SER A 155 -8.16 -19.28 -16.00
N PHE A 156 -9.11 -19.80 -15.22
CA PHE A 156 -9.43 -19.64 -13.81
C PHE A 156 -8.39 -18.93 -12.91
N ASP A 157 -8.83 -17.83 -12.32
CA ASP A 157 -8.03 -17.00 -11.41
C ASP A 157 -7.82 -17.66 -10.04
N ILE A 158 -6.61 -17.55 -9.49
CA ILE A 158 -6.40 -17.74 -8.05
C ILE A 158 -7.16 -16.64 -7.28
N THR A 159 -7.98 -17.05 -6.32
CA THR A 159 -8.85 -16.14 -5.57
C THR A 159 -8.78 -16.43 -4.08
N ILE A 160 -8.68 -15.38 -3.26
CA ILE A 160 -8.93 -15.47 -1.82
C ILE A 160 -10.44 -15.29 -1.61
N SER A 161 -11.12 -16.40 -1.35
CA SER A 161 -12.58 -16.45 -1.21
C SER A 161 -13.06 -15.85 0.13
N SER A 162 -12.33 -16.08 1.21
CA SER A 162 -12.61 -15.51 2.52
C SER A 162 -11.34 -15.39 3.36
N VAL A 163 -11.41 -14.60 4.41
CA VAL A 163 -10.34 -14.39 5.39
C VAL A 163 -10.91 -14.45 6.81
N SER A 164 -10.05 -14.54 7.82
CA SER A 164 -10.47 -14.46 9.23
C SER A 164 -11.28 -13.18 9.48
N PRO A 165 -12.36 -13.22 10.29
CA PRO A 165 -13.15 -12.04 10.62
C PRO A 165 -12.32 -11.00 11.37
N LYS A 166 -12.89 -9.80 11.58
CA LYS A 166 -12.34 -8.76 12.47
C LYS A 166 -12.08 -9.35 13.86
N GLN A 167 -10.89 -9.13 14.41
CA GLN A 167 -10.49 -9.66 15.73
C GLN A 167 -10.14 -8.52 16.68
N GLY A 168 -10.71 -8.53 17.88
CA GLY A 168 -10.20 -7.75 19.03
C GLY A 168 -9.30 -8.65 19.85
N ILE A 169 -8.04 -8.24 20.09
CA ILE A 169 -7.03 -9.13 20.70
C ILE A 169 -6.75 -8.83 22.17
N GLY A 170 -7.38 -7.80 22.75
CA GLY A 170 -7.12 -7.36 24.12
C GLY A 170 -5.62 -7.11 24.33
N ASN A 171 -5.11 -7.51 25.50
CA ASN A 171 -3.68 -7.39 25.83
C ASN A 171 -2.77 -8.40 25.10
N SER A 172 -3.31 -9.26 24.24
CA SER A 172 -2.47 -10.16 23.42
C SER A 172 -1.59 -9.36 22.45
N ILE A 173 -0.42 -9.90 22.14
CA ILE A 173 0.43 -9.43 21.04
C ILE A 173 0.34 -10.35 19.82
N SER A 174 -0.47 -11.42 19.90
CA SER A 174 -0.57 -12.44 18.87
C SER A 174 -2.00 -12.66 18.40
N ALA A 175 -2.14 -12.89 17.10
CA ALA A 175 -3.40 -13.29 16.47
C ALA A 175 -3.15 -14.26 15.32
N GLN A 176 -4.10 -15.17 15.11
CA GLN A 176 -4.11 -16.04 13.95
C GLN A 176 -4.80 -15.33 12.78
N ILE A 177 -4.12 -15.32 11.64
CA ILE A 177 -4.64 -14.82 10.37
C ILE A 177 -4.91 -16.03 9.49
N THR A 178 -6.05 -16.04 8.80
CA THR A 178 -6.47 -17.17 7.96
C THR A 178 -7.01 -16.67 6.62
N ALA A 179 -6.75 -17.42 5.55
CA ALA A 179 -7.26 -17.21 4.20
C ALA A 179 -7.79 -18.53 3.63
N VAL A 180 -8.91 -18.46 2.91
CA VAL A 180 -9.41 -19.58 2.10
C VAL A 180 -9.17 -19.27 0.63
N VAL A 181 -8.27 -20.04 0.02
CA VAL A 181 -7.81 -19.85 -1.36
C VAL A 181 -8.48 -20.89 -2.27
N THR A 182 -8.97 -20.41 -3.41
CA THR A 182 -9.48 -21.24 -4.49
C THR A 182 -8.62 -20.99 -5.72
N SER A 183 -8.03 -22.05 -6.26
CA SER A 183 -7.24 -22.02 -7.50
C SER A 183 -7.43 -23.34 -8.25
N LEU A 184 -7.28 -23.32 -9.58
CA LEU A 184 -7.16 -24.55 -10.38
C LEU A 184 -5.72 -24.98 -10.60
N SER A 185 -4.75 -24.08 -10.38
CA SER A 185 -3.32 -24.40 -10.33
C SER A 185 -2.89 -24.64 -8.88
N ASN A 186 -1.68 -25.15 -8.66
CA ASN A 186 -1.20 -25.24 -7.28
C ASN A 186 -0.97 -23.83 -6.74
N THR A 187 -1.36 -23.59 -5.50
CA THR A 187 -1.00 -22.34 -4.83
C THR A 187 0.46 -22.43 -4.40
N ASP A 188 1.28 -21.48 -4.86
CA ASP A 188 2.71 -21.43 -4.55
C ASP A 188 2.96 -20.72 -3.21
N SER A 189 2.34 -19.56 -3.02
CA SER A 189 2.50 -18.76 -1.80
C SER A 189 1.25 -18.02 -1.41
N VAL A 190 1.03 -17.90 -0.09
CA VAL A 190 -0.02 -17.08 0.51
C VAL A 190 0.60 -16.33 1.67
N TRP A 191 0.39 -15.02 1.74
CA TRP A 191 0.99 -14.19 2.78
C TRP A 191 0.03 -13.09 3.22
N ALA A 192 0.29 -12.56 4.41
CA ALA A 192 -0.40 -11.41 4.96
C ALA A 192 0.60 -10.28 5.24
N ILE A 193 0.26 -9.07 4.82
CA ILE A 193 0.91 -7.82 5.19
C ILE A 193 0.22 -7.29 6.45
N ILE A 194 1.01 -6.86 7.43
CA ILE A 194 0.54 -6.30 8.68
C ILE A 194 0.83 -4.79 8.65
N MET A 195 -0.22 -3.98 8.56
CA MET A 195 -0.10 -2.52 8.58
C MET A 195 -0.43 -2.04 9.99
N PRO A 196 0.56 -1.52 10.75
CA PRO A 196 0.34 -1.00 12.09
C PRO A 196 -0.52 0.28 12.09
N PRO A 197 -1.18 0.60 13.22
CA PRO A 197 -1.82 1.89 13.40
C PRO A 197 -0.78 3.02 13.32
N ASP A 198 -1.20 4.16 12.77
CA ASP A 198 -0.52 5.47 12.77
C ASP A 198 1.00 5.45 12.59
N GLN A 199 1.44 5.09 11.38
CA GLN A 199 2.80 5.40 10.95
C GLN A 199 2.83 6.81 10.34
N GLU A 200 2.82 7.82 11.20
CA GLU A 200 3.09 9.19 10.79
C GLU A 200 4.58 9.39 10.45
N ILE A 201 4.79 10.02 9.29
CA ILE A 201 5.99 10.65 8.76
C ILE A 201 7.11 9.70 8.29
N PRO A 202 7.33 9.56 6.96
CA PRO A 202 8.57 8.97 6.46
C PRO A 202 9.79 9.78 6.95
N PRO A 203 10.95 9.16 7.24
CA PRO A 203 12.13 9.89 7.69
C PRO A 203 12.45 11.07 6.76
N ASN A 204 12.74 12.24 7.36
CA ASN A 204 13.18 13.46 6.65
C ASN A 204 14.49 13.27 5.85
N ASP A 205 15.11 12.09 5.90
CA ASP A 205 16.33 11.75 5.21
C ASP A 205 16.07 10.57 4.25
N LEU A 206 15.78 10.91 2.99
CA LEU A 206 15.48 9.95 1.92
C LEU A 206 16.69 9.09 1.51
N SER A 207 17.90 9.37 2.03
CA SER A 207 19.10 8.62 1.66
C SER A 207 19.21 7.24 2.30
N ASP A 208 18.58 7.02 3.46
CA ASP A 208 18.59 5.73 4.17
C ASP A 208 17.18 5.09 4.33
N ALA A 209 16.13 5.80 3.92
CA ALA A 209 14.72 5.45 4.19
C ALA A 209 13.94 4.93 2.98
N CYS A 210 14.62 4.60 1.88
CA CYS A 210 13.95 4.40 0.59
C CYS A 210 13.03 3.15 0.57
N GLU A 211 13.35 2.08 1.29
CA GLU A 211 12.54 0.85 1.27
C GLU A 211 11.77 0.67 2.58
N LYS A 212 10.47 1.03 2.61
CA LYS A 212 9.62 0.69 3.76
C LYS A 212 9.15 -0.76 3.63
N ASN A 213 9.79 -1.64 4.40
CA ASN A 213 9.38 -3.03 4.57
C ASN A 213 8.28 -3.13 5.62
N LEU A 214 7.05 -3.38 5.18
CA LEU A 214 5.95 -3.68 6.09
C LEU A 214 6.14 -5.10 6.66
N PRO A 215 5.85 -5.31 7.96
CA PRO A 215 5.85 -6.65 8.54
C PRO A 215 4.91 -7.55 7.74
N SER A 216 5.34 -8.79 7.50
CA SER A 216 4.55 -9.77 6.77
C SER A 216 4.77 -11.16 7.32
N ILE A 217 3.75 -12.00 7.23
CA ILE A 217 3.85 -13.43 7.55
C ILE A 217 3.48 -14.28 6.34
N GLN A 218 4.18 -15.39 6.17
CA GLN A 218 3.74 -16.45 5.28
C GLN A 218 2.63 -17.24 5.97
N LEU A 219 1.60 -17.61 5.21
CA LEU A 219 0.51 -18.45 5.64
C LEU A 219 0.73 -19.85 5.06
N THR A 220 0.57 -20.88 5.88
CA THR A 220 0.77 -22.28 5.47
C THR A 220 -0.52 -23.08 5.59
N THR A 221 -0.68 -24.09 4.75
CA THR A 221 -1.77 -25.04 4.88
C THR A 221 -1.44 -26.10 5.92
N ASN A 222 -2.48 -26.63 6.55
CA ASN A 222 -2.35 -27.80 7.42
C ASN A 222 -3.17 -28.96 6.84
N SER A 223 -4.36 -29.19 7.36
CA SER A 223 -5.22 -30.34 7.02
C SER A 223 -6.09 -30.14 5.77
N ASN A 224 -6.43 -28.90 5.44
CA ASN A 224 -7.19 -28.54 4.25
C ASN A 224 -6.28 -27.75 3.29
N PRO A 225 -6.07 -28.23 2.05
CA PRO A 225 -5.17 -27.59 1.08
C PRO A 225 -5.63 -26.20 0.63
N ASN A 226 -6.89 -25.85 0.89
CA ASN A 226 -7.46 -24.55 0.53
C ASN A 226 -7.46 -23.56 1.69
N ILE A 227 -7.09 -23.98 2.91
CA ILE A 227 -7.08 -23.10 4.09
C ILE A 227 -5.65 -22.85 4.53
N TYR A 228 -5.25 -21.59 4.45
CA TYR A 228 -3.93 -21.10 4.82
C TYR A 228 -4.03 -20.33 6.11
N SER A 229 -3.12 -20.58 7.04
CA SER A 229 -3.10 -19.90 8.34
C SER A 229 -1.68 -19.61 8.81
N GLY A 230 -1.55 -18.59 9.62
CA GLY A 230 -0.28 -18.20 10.24
C GLY A 230 -0.57 -17.32 11.46
N ILE A 231 0.42 -17.22 12.34
CA ILE A 231 0.33 -16.40 13.55
C ILE A 231 1.31 -15.23 13.36
N TYR A 232 0.80 -14.01 13.55
CA TYR A 232 1.66 -12.85 13.78
C TYR A 232 1.62 -12.54 15.28
N ASP A 233 2.77 -12.31 15.88
CA ASP A 233 2.99 -12.24 17.32
C ASP A 233 3.60 -10.91 17.78
N ASN A 234 3.59 -9.90 16.91
CA ASN A 234 4.20 -8.60 17.16
C ASN A 234 3.21 -7.44 16.99
N PHE A 235 1.99 -7.61 17.53
CA PHE A 235 1.01 -6.51 17.68
C PHE A 235 1.35 -5.71 18.95
N ILE A 236 2.15 -4.66 18.79
CA ILE A 236 2.70 -3.87 19.90
C ILE A 236 1.86 -2.63 20.19
N ASP A 237 1.55 -1.85 19.16
CA ASP A 237 0.88 -0.57 19.26
C ASP A 237 -0.64 -0.75 19.41
N GLY A 238 -1.25 -0.01 20.33
CA GLY A 238 -2.71 0.07 20.41
C GLY A 238 -3.28 0.71 19.14
N GLY A 239 -4.43 0.22 18.67
CA GLY A 239 -5.07 0.73 17.46
C GLY A 239 -5.54 -0.35 16.48
N ILE A 240 -5.92 0.10 15.29
CA ILE A 240 -6.46 -0.77 14.23
C ILE A 240 -5.34 -1.16 13.28
N TYR A 241 -4.92 -2.42 13.35
CA TYR A 241 -4.09 -3.04 12.33
C TYR A 241 -4.93 -3.42 11.11
N GLN A 242 -4.51 -2.96 9.95
CA GLN A 242 -5.09 -3.39 8.68
C GLN A 242 -4.26 -4.53 8.09
N ILE A 243 -4.92 -5.63 7.74
CA ILE A 243 -4.25 -6.83 7.24
C ILE A 243 -4.65 -7.03 5.78
N VAL A 244 -3.66 -7.07 4.88
CA VAL A 244 -3.88 -7.37 3.45
C VAL A 244 -3.33 -8.74 3.13
N LEU A 245 -4.13 -9.58 2.51
CA LEU A 245 -3.77 -10.94 2.15
C LEU A 245 -3.69 -11.07 0.63
N TYR A 246 -2.67 -11.78 0.18
CA TYR A 246 -2.41 -12.11 -1.22
C TYR A 246 -2.10 -13.60 -1.36
N ALA A 247 -2.40 -14.14 -2.53
CA ALA A 247 -2.03 -15.49 -2.93
C ALA A 247 -1.47 -15.46 -4.36
N VAL A 248 -0.46 -16.28 -4.62
CA VAL A 248 0.12 -16.50 -5.95
C VAL A 248 0.11 -17.99 -6.26
N ASP A 249 -0.19 -18.34 -7.49
CA ASP A 249 -0.14 -19.72 -7.96
C ASP A 249 1.23 -20.10 -8.55
N ASP A 250 1.43 -21.39 -8.83
CA ASP A 250 2.67 -21.94 -9.40
C ASP A 250 2.95 -21.50 -10.85
N LYS A 251 2.06 -20.71 -11.45
CA LYS A 251 2.23 -20.07 -12.75
C LYS A 251 2.51 -18.57 -12.62
N GLY A 252 2.64 -18.04 -11.40
CA GLY A 252 2.90 -16.63 -11.12
C GLY A 252 1.65 -15.75 -11.12
N LYS A 253 0.44 -16.33 -11.21
CA LYS A 253 -0.80 -15.56 -11.20
C LYS A 253 -1.11 -15.08 -9.79
N LEU A 254 -1.28 -13.77 -9.63
CA LEU A 254 -1.55 -13.13 -8.34
C LEU A 254 -3.05 -12.90 -8.14
N SER A 255 -3.55 -13.20 -6.93
CA SER A 255 -4.94 -12.93 -6.57
C SER A 255 -5.24 -11.44 -6.39
N SER A 256 -6.51 -11.06 -6.51
CA SER A 256 -6.96 -9.80 -5.92
C SER A 256 -6.75 -9.82 -4.39
N PRO A 257 -6.39 -8.68 -3.77
CA PRO A 257 -6.18 -8.62 -2.32
C PRO A 257 -7.48 -8.85 -1.54
N LYS A 258 -7.35 -9.44 -0.36
CA LYS A 258 -8.42 -9.47 0.65
C LYS A 258 -7.97 -8.82 1.94
N TYR A 259 -8.93 -8.28 2.68
CA TYR A 259 -8.68 -7.45 3.84
C TYR A 259 -9.34 -8.01 5.08
N THR A 260 -8.65 -7.91 6.21
CA THR A 260 -9.24 -8.03 7.54
C THR A 260 -8.62 -7.01 8.49
N LYS A 261 -9.15 -6.92 9.71
CA LYS A 261 -8.67 -5.99 10.73
C LYS A 261 -8.39 -6.75 12.02
N ILE A 262 -7.30 -6.35 12.68
CA ILE A 262 -6.97 -6.76 14.03
C ILE A 262 -6.93 -5.50 14.88
N ILE A 263 -7.71 -5.46 15.95
CA ILE A 263 -7.80 -4.30 16.83
C ILE A 263 -7.15 -4.66 18.16
N LYS A 264 -6.10 -3.91 18.50
CA LYS A 264 -5.49 -3.95 19.82
C LYS A 264 -6.06 -2.77 20.61
N PRO A 265 -6.47 -2.95 21.89
CA PRO A 265 -6.89 -1.85 22.74
C PRO A 265 -5.85 -0.73 22.71
N ASP A 266 -6.31 0.51 22.72
CA ASP A 266 -5.47 1.68 22.90
C ASP A 266 -4.87 1.74 24.32
N ASN A 267 -4.23 2.88 24.64
CA ASN A 267 -3.58 3.09 25.93
C ASN A 267 -4.51 3.63 27.02
N TYR A 268 -5.78 3.91 26.71
CA TYR A 268 -6.81 4.40 27.63
C TYR A 268 -7.62 3.26 28.23
N GLU A 269 -7.59 2.10 27.61
CA GLU A 269 -8.28 0.91 28.10
C GLU A 269 -7.75 0.44 29.48
N ASN A 270 -8.61 0.12 30.46
CA ASN A 270 -10.06 -0.02 30.35
C ASN A 270 -10.83 1.18 30.91
N ASP A 271 -11.54 1.91 30.04
CA ASP A 271 -12.40 3.06 30.36
C ASP A 271 -13.89 2.81 30.05
N ASN A 272 -14.30 1.53 30.07
CA ASN A 272 -15.67 1.08 29.82
C ASN A 272 -16.74 1.50 30.85
N THR A 273 -16.37 2.31 31.84
CA THR A 273 -17.26 2.75 32.92
C THR A 273 -16.91 4.15 33.39
N LEU A 274 -17.89 4.87 33.93
CA LEU A 274 -17.69 6.18 34.53
C LEU A 274 -16.55 6.22 35.56
N ASP A 275 -16.37 5.16 36.36
CA ASP A 275 -15.34 5.08 37.40
C ASP A 275 -13.92 4.99 36.84
N ASN A 276 -13.77 4.49 35.60
CA ASN A 276 -12.50 4.37 34.92
C ASN A 276 -12.31 5.39 33.79
N ALA A 277 -13.21 6.38 33.71
CA ALA A 277 -13.20 7.36 32.64
C ALA A 277 -11.88 8.14 32.59
N TRP A 278 -11.45 8.55 31.40
CA TRP A 278 -10.26 9.40 31.24
C TRP A 278 -10.61 10.89 31.17
N ALA A 279 -9.75 11.72 31.74
CA ALA A 279 -9.86 13.17 31.63
C ALA A 279 -9.45 13.61 30.23
N ILE A 280 -10.33 14.29 29.50
CA ILE A 280 -9.97 15.08 28.32
C ILE A 280 -9.71 16.54 28.72
N TRP A 281 -8.53 17.05 28.36
CA TRP A 281 -8.07 18.38 28.74
C TRP A 281 -8.31 19.40 27.62
N LEU A 282 -8.47 20.68 27.99
CA LEU A 282 -8.71 21.76 27.03
C LEU A 282 -7.61 21.78 25.95
N ASN A 283 -8.02 21.78 24.67
CA ASN A 283 -7.14 21.75 23.50
C ASN A 283 -6.18 20.54 23.47
N LYS A 284 -6.56 19.41 24.07
CA LYS A 284 -5.86 18.13 23.95
C LYS A 284 -6.77 17.13 23.25
N GLU A 285 -6.22 16.51 22.22
CA GLU A 285 -6.86 15.42 21.50
C GLU A 285 -6.48 14.09 22.15
N GLN A 286 -7.40 13.14 22.12
CA GLN A 286 -7.19 11.76 22.50
C GLN A 286 -7.76 10.89 21.40
N GLU A 287 -6.99 9.87 21.02
CA GLU A 287 -7.42 8.86 20.05
C GLU A 287 -7.78 7.59 20.79
N HIS A 288 -9.01 7.15 20.59
CA HIS A 288 -9.57 5.98 21.26
C HIS A 288 -10.07 4.96 20.23
N ASN A 289 -10.13 3.69 20.61
CA ASN A 289 -10.66 2.64 19.76
C ASN A 289 -11.54 1.62 20.49
N LEU A 290 -12.75 1.41 19.95
CA LEU A 290 -13.65 0.34 20.38
C LEU A 290 -13.16 -1.03 19.84
N TYR A 291 -12.40 -1.77 20.64
CA TYR A 291 -11.71 -2.99 20.23
C TYR A 291 -12.56 -4.26 20.26
N PHE A 292 -13.71 -4.26 20.96
CA PHE A 292 -14.67 -5.37 20.95
C PHE A 292 -16.14 -4.91 20.83
N SER A 293 -17.05 -5.86 20.65
CA SER A 293 -18.48 -5.53 20.57
C SER A 293 -19.03 -5.21 21.96
N GLY A 294 -19.63 -4.02 22.11
CA GLY A 294 -20.14 -3.53 23.40
C GLY A 294 -19.12 -2.74 24.20
N ASP A 295 -17.96 -2.45 23.60
CA ASP A 295 -16.96 -1.52 24.11
C ASP A 295 -17.50 -0.08 24.09
N VAL A 296 -17.24 0.69 25.15
CA VAL A 296 -17.78 2.04 25.39
C VAL A 296 -16.77 2.91 26.13
N ASP A 297 -16.12 3.83 25.45
CA ASP A 297 -15.12 4.70 26.08
C ASP A 297 -15.79 5.84 26.88
N TRP A 298 -15.57 5.88 28.19
CA TRP A 298 -16.04 6.98 29.04
C TRP A 298 -14.97 8.06 29.19
N LEU A 299 -15.37 9.30 28.92
CA LEU A 299 -14.54 10.49 29.05
C LEU A 299 -15.18 11.48 30.02
N TYR A 300 -14.35 12.23 30.73
CA TYR A 300 -14.80 13.39 31.52
C TYR A 300 -13.94 14.62 31.26
N PHE A 301 -14.52 15.80 31.48
CA PHE A 301 -13.82 17.07 31.37
C PHE A 301 -14.20 17.98 32.53
N TYR A 302 -13.32 18.93 32.86
CA TYR A 302 -13.61 19.95 33.86
C TYR A 302 -14.16 21.20 33.18
N ALA A 303 -15.31 21.70 33.68
CA ALA A 303 -15.94 22.90 33.19
C ALA A 303 -16.05 23.97 34.28
N LEU A 304 -15.85 25.24 33.90
CA LEU A 304 -16.11 26.40 34.76
C LEU A 304 -17.51 26.96 34.50
N ALA A 305 -18.19 27.38 35.58
CA ALA A 305 -19.53 27.94 35.49
C ALA A 305 -19.53 29.25 34.70
N GLY A 306 -20.39 29.36 33.69
CA GLY A 306 -20.53 30.55 32.83
C GLY A 306 -19.68 30.51 31.56
N GLU A 307 -18.79 29.52 31.40
CA GLU A 307 -17.98 29.35 30.20
C GLU A 307 -18.65 28.43 29.17
N THR A 308 -18.27 28.57 27.90
CA THR A 308 -18.74 27.71 26.79
C THR A 308 -17.61 26.82 26.30
N TYR A 309 -17.90 25.53 26.13
CA TYR A 309 -16.96 24.52 25.65
C TYR A 309 -17.53 23.83 24.41
N GLU A 310 -16.64 23.45 23.50
CA GLU A 310 -16.95 22.61 22.35
C GLU A 310 -16.22 21.27 22.52
N ILE A 311 -16.94 20.17 22.31
CA ILE A 311 -16.38 18.82 22.25
C ILE A 311 -16.72 18.30 20.86
N SER A 312 -15.69 17.85 20.16
CA SER A 312 -15.80 17.30 18.82
C SER A 312 -15.20 15.90 18.81
N ALA A 313 -15.89 14.96 18.16
CA ALA A 313 -15.32 13.67 17.79
C ALA A 313 -15.13 13.66 16.28
N PHE A 314 -13.95 13.22 15.83
CA PHE A 314 -13.58 13.11 14.43
C PHE A 314 -13.34 11.65 14.07
N HIS A 315 -13.59 11.28 12.81
CA HIS A 315 -13.40 9.92 12.31
C HIS A 315 -14.12 8.81 13.11
N ALA A 316 -15.26 9.14 13.73
CA ALA A 316 -16.09 8.14 14.38
C ALA A 316 -16.48 7.04 13.38
N GLY A 317 -16.23 5.77 13.74
CA GLY A 317 -16.64 4.64 12.91
C GLY A 317 -18.15 4.57 12.76
N ASP A 318 -18.63 3.87 11.72
CA ASP A 318 -20.07 3.77 11.40
C ASP A 318 -20.94 3.21 12.56
N ASP A 319 -20.31 2.51 13.51
CA ASP A 319 -20.94 1.90 14.69
C ASP A 319 -20.67 2.70 16.00
N CYS A 320 -20.26 3.97 15.90
CA CYS A 320 -19.89 4.80 17.05
C CYS A 320 -20.76 6.08 17.12
N ASP A 321 -21.39 6.31 18.26
CA ASP A 321 -22.17 7.52 18.55
C ASP A 321 -21.57 8.29 19.72
N LEU A 322 -21.24 9.57 19.52
CA LEU A 322 -20.83 10.45 20.62
C LEU A 322 -22.06 10.83 21.45
N LYS A 323 -22.04 10.47 22.73
CA LYS A 323 -23.07 10.85 23.70
C LYS A 323 -22.47 11.75 24.77
N LEU A 324 -23.05 12.95 24.93
CA LEU A 324 -22.65 13.90 25.96
C LEU A 324 -23.69 13.96 27.08
N GLU A 325 -23.26 13.72 28.31
CA GLU A 325 -24.07 13.88 29.51
C GLU A 325 -23.32 14.75 30.53
N VAL A 326 -24.01 15.73 31.12
CA VAL A 326 -23.43 16.57 32.18
C VAL A 326 -23.72 15.91 33.53
N TYR A 327 -22.68 15.33 34.13
CA TYR A 327 -22.75 14.83 35.50
C TYR A 327 -22.40 15.96 36.47
N LYS A 328 -23.32 16.27 37.38
CA LYS A 328 -22.99 17.02 38.59
C LYS A 328 -22.62 16.00 39.67
N PRO A 329 -21.41 16.07 40.27
CA PRO A 329 -21.19 15.45 41.56
C PRO A 329 -22.12 16.14 42.58
N ASP A 330 -22.84 15.35 43.36
CA ASP A 330 -23.58 15.83 44.53
C ASP A 330 -22.66 16.47 45.58
#